data_AF-A0A7W9FXP1-F1
#
_entry.id   AF-A0A7W9FXP1-F1
#
_cell.length_a   1.000
_cell.length_b   1.000
_cell.length_c   1.000
_cell.angle_alpha   90.00
_cell.angle_beta   90.00
_cell.angle_gamma   90.00
#
_symmetry.space_group_name_H-M   'P 1'
#
loop_
_entity.id
_entity.type
_entity.pdbx_description
1 polymer ?
#
loop_
_entity_poly.entity_id
_entity_poly.type
_entity_poly.pdbx_seq_one_letter_code
_entity_poly.pdbx_strand_id
1 'polypeptide(L)'
;MSLELPPSLAPMELFLGRLFSDGKEDVLLQMGDDHDSHAVTMGEHLAAGGAHVGGFVATNSGDGVTALHESFRHPEGPHQNLMDAGTGSRVIGLGLKTSAGIVLAHKGMTLLQYGLTAAALAQAFATGGAPAPFVQQAGQRSLDAIANVTVNELLT
;
A
#
# COMPACT_ATOMS: atom_id res chain seq x y z
N MET A 1 -2.50 -12.68 4.72
CA MET A 1 -3.09 -13.70 3.84
C MET A 1 -3.48 -13.00 2.56
N SER A 2 -2.65 -13.18 1.53
CA SER A 2 -2.89 -12.65 0.18
C SER A 2 -4.02 -13.42 -0.51
N LEU A 3 -4.74 -12.73 -1.39
CA LEU A 3 -5.74 -13.26 -2.29
C LEU A 3 -5.00 -14.03 -3.39
N GLU A 4 -5.20 -15.34 -3.37
CA GLU A 4 -4.63 -16.27 -4.34
C GLU A 4 -5.64 -16.60 -5.43
N LEU A 5 -5.13 -16.96 -6.61
CA LEU A 5 -5.97 -17.45 -7.70
C LEU A 5 -6.58 -18.80 -7.30
N PRO A 6 -7.92 -18.93 -7.26
CA PRO A 6 -8.56 -20.22 -7.03
C PRO A 6 -8.16 -21.22 -8.13
N PRO A 7 -7.78 -22.46 -7.80
CA PRO A 7 -7.35 -23.47 -8.79
C PRO A 7 -8.38 -23.72 -9.90
N SER A 8 -9.68 -23.56 -9.59
CA SER A 8 -10.78 -23.67 -10.55
C SER A 8 -10.74 -22.62 -11.67
N LEU A 9 -10.06 -21.49 -11.46
CA LEU A 9 -9.96 -20.38 -12.42
C LEU A 9 -8.62 -20.35 -13.16
N ALA A 10 -7.67 -21.22 -12.83
CA ALA A 10 -6.40 -21.34 -13.55
C ALA A 10 -6.55 -21.57 -15.08
N PRO A 11 -7.54 -22.34 -15.57
CA PRO A 11 -7.78 -22.45 -17.02
C PRO A 11 -8.18 -21.12 -17.67
N MET A 12 -8.85 -20.22 -16.93
CA MET A 12 -9.24 -18.90 -17.44
C MET A 12 -8.03 -17.97 -17.55
N GLU A 13 -7.08 -18.07 -16.63
CA GLU A 13 -5.81 -17.35 -16.73
C GLU A 13 -5.01 -17.81 -17.97
N LEU A 14 -4.94 -19.12 -18.23
CA LEU A 14 -4.29 -19.61 -19.45
C LEU A 14 -5.00 -19.13 -20.73
N PHE A 15 -6.34 -19.05 -20.70
CA PHE A 15 -7.17 -18.64 -21.84
C PHE A 15 -7.13 -17.12 -22.11
N LEU A 16 -7.11 -16.29 -21.06
CA LEU A 16 -7.12 -14.83 -21.16
C LEU A 16 -5.72 -14.21 -21.13
N GLY A 17 -4.70 -14.99 -20.77
CA GLY A 17 -3.36 -14.51 -20.45
C GLY A 17 -3.20 -14.23 -18.96
N ARG A 18 -1.94 -14.08 -18.55
CA ARG A 18 -1.53 -13.83 -17.16
C ARG A 18 -1.95 -12.43 -16.70
N LEU A 19 -3.21 -12.32 -16.28
CA LEU A 19 -3.86 -11.08 -15.82
C LEU A 19 -4.01 -11.04 -14.30
N PHE A 20 -3.84 -12.16 -13.61
CA PHE A 20 -3.86 -12.19 -12.15
C PHE A 20 -2.51 -11.69 -11.62
N SER A 21 -2.55 -10.69 -10.74
CA SER A 21 -1.33 -10.07 -10.20
C SER A 21 -0.61 -10.99 -9.21
N ASP A 22 0.73 -11.07 -9.32
CA ASP A 22 1.60 -11.73 -8.34
C ASP A 22 1.83 -10.87 -7.08
N GLY A 23 1.30 -9.64 -7.05
CA GLY A 23 1.49 -8.73 -5.94
C GLY A 23 0.99 -9.31 -4.62
N LYS A 24 1.75 -9.15 -3.55
CA LYS A 24 1.42 -9.65 -2.21
C LYS A 24 0.93 -8.49 -1.34
N GLU A 25 -0.37 -8.27 -1.34
CA GLU A 25 -0.99 -7.18 -0.60
C GLU A 25 -0.79 -7.30 0.91
N ASP A 26 -0.67 -8.51 1.45
CA ASP A 26 -0.41 -8.70 2.88
C ASP A 26 1.01 -8.32 3.26
N VAL A 27 1.99 -8.56 2.39
CA VAL A 27 3.37 -8.06 2.56
C VAL A 27 3.39 -6.53 2.49
N LEU A 28 2.67 -5.92 1.56
CA LEU A 28 2.55 -4.45 1.49
C LEU A 28 1.88 -3.88 2.74
N LEU A 29 0.83 -4.52 3.24
CA LEU A 29 0.14 -4.10 4.46
C LEU A 29 1.07 -4.22 5.68
N GLN A 30 1.79 -5.33 5.80
CA GLN A 30 2.77 -5.57 6.86
C GLN A 30 3.88 -4.53 6.85
N MET A 31 4.48 -4.25 5.68
CA MET A 31 5.50 -3.20 5.57
C MET A 31 4.93 -1.82 5.95
N GLY A 32 3.66 -1.57 5.63
CA GLY A 32 2.96 -0.36 6.09
C GLY A 32 2.83 -0.28 7.61
N ASP A 33 2.45 -1.38 8.26
CA ASP A 33 2.35 -1.48 9.71
C ASP A 33 3.72 -1.35 10.39
N ASP A 34 4.77 -1.90 9.80
CA ASP A 34 6.14 -1.78 10.30
C ASP A 34 6.60 -0.31 10.29
N HIS A 35 6.25 0.45 9.24
CA HIS A 35 6.53 1.88 9.16
C HIS A 35 5.77 2.73 10.18
N ASP A 36 4.51 2.37 10.47
CA ASP A 36 3.72 3.03 11.51
C ASP A 36 4.29 2.75 12.91
N SER A 37 4.65 1.48 13.16
CA SER A 37 5.32 1.06 14.41
C SER A 37 6.66 1.77 14.61
N HIS A 38 7.44 1.90 13.54
CA HIS A 38 8.69 2.65 13.56
C HIS A 38 8.46 4.13 13.93
N ALA A 39 7.43 4.77 13.36
CA ALA A 39 7.09 6.16 13.68
C ALA A 39 6.69 6.35 15.15
N VAL A 40 5.94 5.41 15.74
CA VAL A 40 5.58 5.42 17.17
C VAL A 40 6.84 5.30 18.03
N THR A 41 7.67 4.29 17.75
CA THR A 41 8.92 4.04 18.49
C THR A 41 9.86 5.25 18.43
N MET A 42 9.98 5.88 17.26
CA MET A 42 10.75 7.11 17.09
C MET A 42 10.21 8.25 17.96
N GLY A 43 8.89 8.44 18.00
CA GLY A 43 8.25 9.46 18.84
C GLY A 43 8.52 9.26 20.34
N GLU A 44 8.49 8.02 20.82
CA GLU A 44 8.81 7.68 22.21
C GLU A 44 10.27 8.00 22.54
N HIS A 45 11.21 7.60 21.67
CA HIS A 45 12.63 7.90 21.85
C HIS A 45 12.92 9.40 21.79
N LEU A 46 12.22 10.15 20.93
CA LEU A 46 12.35 11.60 20.84
C LEU A 46 11.84 12.30 22.11
N ALA A 47 10.71 11.86 22.65
CA ALA A 47 10.16 12.40 23.90
C ALA A 47 11.11 12.14 25.06
N ALA A 48 11.65 10.91 25.17
CA ALA A 48 12.64 10.54 26.18
C ALA A 48 13.93 11.37 26.05
N GLY A 49 14.45 11.51 24.83
CA GLY A 49 15.63 12.32 24.53
C GLY A 49 15.43 13.79 24.89
N GLY A 50 14.28 14.37 24.53
CA GLY A 50 13.91 15.74 24.88
C GLY A 50 13.83 15.97 26.39
N ALA A 51 13.25 15.03 27.13
CA ALA A 51 13.23 15.08 28.59
C ALA A 51 14.64 15.01 29.20
N HIS A 52 15.52 14.16 28.65
CA HIS A 52 16.90 14.04 29.11
C HIS A 52 17.72 15.30 28.86
N VAL A 53 17.62 15.90 27.67
CA VAL A 53 18.27 17.18 27.34
C VAL A 53 17.72 18.28 28.24
N GLY A 54 16.40 18.33 28.46
CA GLY A 54 15.78 19.29 29.37
C GLY A 54 16.33 19.20 30.80
N GLY A 55 16.45 17.98 31.34
CA GLY A 55 17.02 17.73 32.67
C GLY A 55 18.51 18.08 32.76
N PHE A 56 19.29 17.76 31.72
CA PHE A 56 20.70 18.11 31.64
C PHE A 56 20.90 19.63 31.64
N VAL A 57 20.17 20.36 30.80
CA VAL A 57 20.26 21.82 30.72
C VAL A 57 19.78 22.50 32.01
N ALA A 58 18.78 21.92 32.70
CA ALA A 58 18.30 22.49 33.97
C ALA A 58 19.31 22.38 35.12
N THR A 59 20.25 21.43 35.04
CA THR A 59 21.19 21.12 36.13
C THR A 59 22.63 21.53 35.83
N ASN A 60 22.91 21.95 34.59
CA ASN A 60 24.25 22.32 34.12
C ASN A 60 24.24 23.73 33.53
N SER A 61 25.40 24.36 33.46
CA SER A 61 25.56 25.69 32.87
C SER A 61 26.90 25.83 32.13
N GLY A 62 27.01 26.87 31.31
CA GLY A 62 28.19 27.17 30.49
C GLY A 62 27.90 27.12 29.01
N ASP A 63 28.83 27.65 28.22
CA ASP A 63 28.64 27.91 26.78
C ASP A 63 28.29 26.64 26.00
N GLY A 64 28.86 25.49 26.35
CA GLY A 64 28.54 24.21 25.73
C GLY A 64 27.11 23.73 26.01
N VAL A 65 26.57 24.00 27.20
CA VAL A 65 25.18 23.66 27.56
C VAL A 65 24.21 24.55 26.78
N THR A 66 24.52 25.85 26.66
CA THR A 66 23.75 26.80 25.85
C THR A 66 23.74 26.39 24.38
N ALA A 67 24.90 26.07 23.81
CA ALA A 67 25.02 25.63 22.42
C ALA A 67 24.26 24.32 22.14
N LEU A 68 24.32 23.35 23.06
CA LEU A 68 23.52 22.11 22.96
C LEU A 68 22.03 22.43 22.96
N HIS A 69 21.58 23.29 23.88
CA HIS A 69 20.17 23.63 24.01
C HIS A 69 19.64 24.35 22.77
N GLU A 70 20.42 25.30 22.26
CA GLU A 70 20.12 26.03 21.03
C GLU A 70 20.07 25.09 19.83
N SER A 71 21.09 24.24 19.64
CA SER A 71 21.12 23.25 18.57
C SER A 71 19.92 22.30 18.63
N PHE A 72 19.57 21.80 19.82
CA PHE A 72 18.46 20.87 20.01
C PHE A 72 17.10 21.50 19.73
N ARG A 73 16.94 22.81 19.99
CA ARG A 73 15.69 23.57 19.73
C ARG A 73 15.64 24.25 18.37
N HIS A 74 16.74 24.21 17.63
CA HIS A 74 16.80 24.80 16.31
C HIS A 74 15.75 24.14 15.39
N PRO A 75 15.05 24.89 14.52
CA PRO A 75 14.08 24.33 13.58
C PRO A 75 14.67 23.27 12.65
N GLU A 76 15.93 23.41 12.27
CA GLU A 76 16.70 22.41 11.50
C GLU A 76 17.55 21.50 12.40
N GLY A 77 17.26 21.51 13.71
CA GLY A 77 17.98 20.79 14.73
C GLY A 77 17.64 19.29 14.74
N PRO A 78 18.43 18.48 15.47
CA PRO A 78 18.25 17.04 15.50
C PRO A 78 16.87 16.61 15.98
N HIS A 79 16.25 17.37 16.90
CA HIS A 79 14.90 17.04 17.40
C HIS A 79 13.84 17.15 16.31
N GLN A 80 13.80 18.29 15.60
CA GLN A 80 12.80 18.54 14.56
C GLN A 80 13.00 17.61 13.36
N ASN A 81 14.24 17.41 12.91
CA ASN A 81 14.54 16.51 11.79
C ASN A 81 14.07 15.07 12.06
N LEU A 82 14.21 14.59 13.30
CA LEU A 82 13.74 13.26 13.68
C LEU A 82 12.21 13.20 13.84
N MET A 83 11.56 14.29 14.29
CA MET A 83 10.09 14.39 14.28
C MET A 83 9.55 14.31 12.84
N ASP A 84 10.19 15.01 11.91
CA ASP A 84 9.81 15.00 10.49
C ASP A 84 10.06 13.62 9.87
N ALA A 85 11.16 12.95 10.23
CA ALA A 85 11.40 11.56 9.84
C ALA A 85 10.28 10.61 10.32
N GLY A 86 9.77 10.81 11.54
CA GLY A 86 8.61 10.07 12.04
C GLY A 86 7.36 10.30 11.19
N THR A 87 7.12 11.55 10.77
CA THR A 87 6.04 11.88 9.84
C THR A 87 6.24 11.23 8.47
N GLY A 88 7.46 11.29 7.93
CA GLY A 88 7.83 10.63 6.68
C GLY A 88 7.58 9.12 6.72
N SER A 89 7.91 8.46 7.83
CA SER A 89 7.63 7.03 8.01
C SER A 89 6.13 6.73 7.95
N ARG A 90 5.27 7.54 8.56
CA ARG A 90 3.80 7.38 8.45
C ARG A 90 3.29 7.56 7.03
N VAL A 91 3.84 8.53 6.30
CA VAL A 91 3.46 8.76 4.89
C VAL A 91 3.83 7.56 4.03
N ILE A 92 5.01 6.98 4.23
CA ILE A 92 5.42 5.74 3.56
C ILE A 92 4.49 4.59 3.95
N GLY A 93 4.17 4.46 5.24
CA GLY A 93 3.25 3.45 5.75
C GLY A 93 1.87 3.52 5.09
N LEU A 94 1.31 4.73 4.99
CA LEU A 94 0.05 4.99 4.29
C LEU A 94 0.14 4.61 2.80
N GLY A 95 1.20 5.02 2.10
CA GLY A 95 1.41 4.71 0.69
C GLY A 95 1.48 3.20 0.41
N LEU A 96 2.13 2.44 1.29
CA LEU A 96 2.20 0.99 1.22
C LEU A 96 0.83 0.34 1.43
N LYS A 97 0.06 0.80 2.42
CA LYS A 97 -1.31 0.31 2.68
C LYS A 97 -2.26 0.62 1.53
N THR A 98 -2.15 1.81 0.94
CA THR A 98 -2.92 2.16 -0.27
C THR A 98 -2.54 1.25 -1.44
N SER A 99 -1.24 0.99 -1.64
CA SER A 99 -0.77 0.06 -2.68
C SER A 99 -1.29 -1.36 -2.47
N ALA A 100 -1.36 -1.84 -1.22
CA ALA A 100 -1.97 -3.11 -0.87
C ALA A 100 -3.45 -3.15 -1.30
N GLY A 101 -4.20 -2.09 -1.02
CA GLY A 101 -5.60 -1.94 -1.43
C GLY A 101 -5.79 -1.99 -2.95
N ILE A 102 -4.91 -1.31 -3.70
CA ILE A 102 -4.93 -1.33 -5.18
C ILE A 102 -4.70 -2.75 -5.71
N VAL A 103 -3.69 -3.45 -5.20
CA VAL A 103 -3.39 -4.83 -5.61
C VAL A 103 -4.57 -5.77 -5.32
N LEU A 104 -5.15 -5.65 -4.12
CA LEU A 104 -6.31 -6.45 -3.71
C LEU A 104 -7.53 -6.18 -4.60
N ALA A 105 -7.83 -4.90 -4.86
CA ALA A 105 -8.94 -4.51 -5.73
C ALA A 105 -8.75 -5.04 -7.16
N HIS A 106 -7.54 -4.92 -7.70
CA HIS A 106 -7.20 -5.45 -9.01
C HIS A 106 -7.40 -6.98 -9.09
N LYS A 107 -6.87 -7.74 -8.10
CA LYS A 107 -7.08 -9.19 -8.03
C LYS A 107 -8.55 -9.58 -7.94
N GLY A 108 -9.32 -8.91 -7.07
CA GLY A 108 -10.76 -9.16 -6.92
C GLY A 108 -11.53 -8.96 -8.22
N MET A 109 -11.19 -7.91 -8.98
CA MET A 109 -11.78 -7.64 -10.28
C MET A 109 -11.40 -8.70 -11.32
N THR A 110 -10.12 -9.11 -11.37
CA THR A 110 -9.68 -10.19 -12.27
C THR A 110 -10.43 -11.49 -12.01
N LEU A 111 -10.69 -11.84 -10.75
CA LEU A 111 -11.50 -13.02 -10.40
C LEU A 111 -12.94 -12.90 -10.90
N LEU A 112 -13.57 -11.74 -10.78
CA LEU A 112 -14.91 -11.49 -11.29
C LEU A 112 -14.96 -11.64 -12.82
N GLN A 113 -13.97 -11.12 -13.53
CA GLN A 113 -13.85 -11.27 -14.98
C GLN A 113 -13.65 -12.74 -15.39
N TYR A 114 -12.79 -13.48 -14.66
CA TYR A 114 -12.62 -14.92 -14.90
C TYR A 114 -13.93 -15.68 -14.71
N GLY A 115 -14.70 -15.36 -13.66
CA GLY A 115 -16.02 -15.95 -13.43
C GLY A 115 -17.02 -15.66 -14.56
N LEU A 116 -17.12 -14.40 -15.00
CA LEU A 116 -17.99 -14.00 -16.12
C LEU A 116 -17.59 -14.68 -17.43
N THR A 117 -16.28 -14.75 -17.70
CA THR A 117 -15.75 -15.41 -18.90
C THR A 117 -16.05 -16.90 -18.88
N ALA A 118 -15.83 -17.57 -17.74
CA ALA A 118 -16.15 -18.97 -17.56
C ALA A 118 -17.66 -19.25 -17.75
N ALA A 119 -18.54 -18.40 -17.20
CA ALA A 119 -19.98 -18.52 -17.38
C ALA A 119 -20.40 -18.34 -18.85
N ALA A 120 -19.82 -17.37 -19.57
CA ALA A 120 -20.09 -17.15 -20.98
C ALA A 120 -19.60 -18.32 -21.86
N LEU A 121 -18.42 -18.88 -21.56
CA LEU A 121 -17.91 -20.10 -22.21
C LEU A 121 -18.85 -21.30 -21.97
N ALA A 122 -19.29 -21.51 -20.73
CA ALA A 122 -20.23 -22.57 -20.40
C ALA A 122 -21.54 -22.43 -21.16
N GLN A 123 -22.08 -21.21 -21.25
CA GLN A 123 -23.28 -20.93 -22.02
C GLN A 123 -23.09 -21.17 -23.52
N ALA A 124 -21.98 -20.74 -24.12
CA ALA A 124 -21.69 -20.95 -25.53
C ALA A 124 -21.63 -22.44 -25.89
N PHE A 125 -20.99 -23.25 -25.05
CA PHE A 125 -20.96 -24.70 -25.23
C PHE A 125 -22.34 -25.34 -25.03
N ALA A 126 -23.13 -24.89 -24.05
CA ALA A 126 -24.48 -25.39 -23.80
C ALA A 126 -25.44 -25.12 -24.97
N THR A 127 -25.25 -24.02 -25.70
CA THR A 127 -26.08 -23.66 -26.87
C THR A 127 -25.52 -24.17 -28.21
N GLY A 128 -24.40 -24.92 -28.19
CA GLY A 128 -23.77 -25.46 -29.40
C GLY A 128 -23.06 -24.43 -30.27
N GLY A 129 -22.80 -23.23 -29.74
CA GLY A 129 -22.09 -22.14 -30.44
C GLY A 129 -20.59 -22.11 -30.13
N ALA A 130 -19.79 -21.49 -31.01
CA ALA A 130 -18.39 -21.18 -30.72
C ALA A 130 -18.29 -20.01 -29.73
N PRO A 131 -17.29 -19.98 -28.83
CA PRO A 131 -17.08 -18.86 -27.92
C PRO A 131 -16.83 -17.58 -28.74
N ALA A 132 -17.73 -16.60 -28.61
CA ALA A 132 -17.67 -15.39 -29.40
C ALA A 132 -16.51 -14.48 -28.91
N PRO A 133 -15.69 -13.90 -29.82
CA PRO A 133 -14.58 -13.00 -29.46
C PRO A 133 -15.01 -11.75 -28.67
N PHE A 134 -16.31 -11.43 -28.67
CA PHE A 134 -16.90 -10.36 -27.85
C PHE A 134 -16.69 -10.57 -26.34
N VAL A 135 -16.61 -11.82 -25.85
CA VAL A 135 -16.48 -12.11 -24.41
C VAL A 135 -15.10 -11.65 -23.89
N GLN A 136 -14.04 -11.93 -24.63
CA GLN A 136 -12.70 -11.43 -24.32
C GLN A 136 -12.65 -9.89 -24.34
N GLN A 137 -13.27 -9.29 -25.35
CA GLN A 137 -13.24 -7.84 -25.56
C GLN A 137 -14.06 -7.06 -24.52
N ALA A 138 -15.19 -7.61 -24.06
CA ALA A 138 -15.99 -7.04 -22.98
C ALA A 138 -15.24 -7.10 -21.64
N GLY A 139 -14.54 -8.20 -21.35
CA GLY A 139 -13.68 -8.31 -20.19
C GLY A 139 -12.56 -7.26 -20.18
N GLN A 140 -11.83 -7.12 -21.29
CA GLN A 140 -10.76 -6.12 -21.42
C GLN A 140 -11.26 -4.68 -21.23
N ARG A 141 -12.40 -4.31 -21.82
CA ARG A 141 -12.98 -2.96 -21.67
C ARG A 141 -13.40 -2.64 -20.23
N SER A 142 -13.85 -3.66 -19.48
CA SER A 142 -14.18 -3.48 -18.06
C SER A 142 -12.94 -3.20 -17.21
N LEU A 143 -11.80 -3.83 -17.52
CA LEU A 143 -10.52 -3.55 -16.87
C LEU A 143 -10.05 -2.12 -17.13
N ASP A 144 -10.07 -1.68 -18.39
CA ASP A 144 -9.61 -0.33 -18.76
C ASP A 144 -10.48 0.76 -18.12
N ALA A 145 -11.80 0.58 -18.08
CA ALA A 145 -12.72 1.53 -17.48
C ALA A 145 -12.52 1.65 -15.96
N ILE A 146 -12.30 0.52 -15.27
CA ILE A 146 -12.21 0.51 -13.80
C ILE A 146 -10.80 0.83 -13.33
N ALA A 147 -9.75 0.46 -14.06
CA ALA A 147 -8.40 0.93 -13.79
C ALA A 147 -8.36 2.47 -13.84
N ASN A 148 -9.02 3.08 -14.84
CA ASN A 148 -9.16 4.52 -14.92
C ASN A 148 -9.97 5.11 -13.75
N VAL A 149 -11.09 4.49 -13.36
CA VAL A 149 -11.90 4.97 -12.22
C VAL A 149 -11.14 4.86 -10.90
N THR A 150 -10.47 3.74 -10.65
CA THR A 150 -9.70 3.50 -9.41
C THR A 150 -8.53 4.47 -9.31
N VAL A 151 -7.84 4.72 -10.43
CA VAL A 151 -6.79 5.74 -10.49
C VAL A 151 -7.38 7.14 -10.27
N ASN A 152 -8.53 7.47 -10.85
CA ASN A 152 -9.14 8.80 -10.67
C ASN A 152 -9.59 9.04 -9.23
N GLU A 153 -10.30 8.08 -8.62
CA GLU A 153 -10.81 8.18 -7.24
C GLU A 153 -9.68 8.20 -6.19
N LEU A 154 -8.48 7.70 -6.53
CA LEU A 154 -7.30 7.77 -5.67
C LEU A 154 -6.47 9.06 -5.87
N LEU A 155 -6.69 9.80 -6.96
CA LEU A 155 -5.98 11.04 -7.28
C LEU A 155 -6.79 12.31 -6.95
N THR A 156 -8.06 12.17 -6.56
CA THR A 156 -8.94 13.24 -6.07
C THR A 156 -9.05 13.22 -4.54
#